data_AF-A0A927MW53-F1
#
_entry.id   AF-A0A927MW53-F1
#
_cell.length_a   1.000
_cell.length_b   1.000
_cell.length_c   1.000
_cell.angle_alpha   90.00
_cell.angle_beta   90.00
_cell.angle_gamma   90.00
#
_symmetry.space_group_name_H-M   'P 1'
#
loop_
_entity.id
_entity.type
_entity.pdbx_description
1 polymer ?
#
loop_
_entity_poly.entity_id
_entity_poly.type
_entity_poly.pdbx_seq_one_letter_code
_entity_poly.pdbx_strand_id
1 'polypeptide(L)'
;MSSVATTTARSDVRAQPGVVVTGIGVLTALWCAGFAVFNIAFEFTDHFESGPYADYAGGFAVMDWFVVALKIVGAAVALLAVAKRPRFVAPSKLAVVLWGAFATLALYVAGSLVEAVGMLTGLMGSADDIDAAGVAYVCLFLVAATGFGVLAVSYSRRHQVRRSRAVLGVLGAPALLGLILLAVPTLLAAFGLMPAL
;
A
#
# COMPACT_ATOMS: atom_id res chain seq x y z
N MET A 1 -11.39 -49.57 1.37
CA MET A 1 -11.89 -48.18 1.54
C MET A 1 -10.88 -47.36 2.33
N SER A 2 -9.78 -46.89 1.72
CA SER A 2 -8.70 -46.17 2.45
C SER A 2 -7.97 -45.11 1.62
N SER A 3 -8.69 -44.26 0.86
CA SER A 3 -8.05 -43.23 0.01
C SER A 3 -8.50 -41.78 0.29
N VAL A 4 -9.45 -41.56 1.20
CA VAL A 4 -10.01 -40.21 1.44
C VAL A 4 -9.21 -39.42 2.49
N ALA A 5 -8.64 -40.08 3.51
CA ALA A 5 -7.94 -39.41 4.62
C ALA A 5 -6.58 -38.77 4.24
N THR A 6 -5.90 -39.31 3.22
CA THR A 6 -4.57 -38.81 2.79
C THR A 6 -4.67 -37.55 1.94
N THR A 7 -5.81 -37.31 1.29
CA THR A 7 -6.02 -36.18 0.38
C THR A 7 -6.31 -34.88 1.15
N THR A 8 -7.09 -34.96 2.23
CA THR A 8 -7.46 -33.81 3.07
C THR A 8 -6.30 -33.27 3.90
N ALA A 9 -5.45 -34.14 4.46
CA ALA A 9 -4.26 -33.71 5.19
C ALA A 9 -3.25 -32.97 4.29
N ARG A 10 -3.16 -33.34 3.01
CA ARG A 10 -2.25 -32.72 2.03
C ARG A 10 -2.72 -31.35 1.56
N SER A 11 -4.04 -31.12 1.50
CA SER A 11 -4.61 -29.80 1.17
C SER A 11 -4.46 -28.80 2.32
N ASP A 12 -4.58 -29.24 3.57
CA ASP A 12 -4.46 -28.36 4.74
C ASP A 12 -3.03 -27.87 4.98
N VAL A 13 -2.02 -28.71 4.72
CA VAL A 13 -0.59 -28.33 4.84
C VAL A 13 -0.20 -27.27 3.79
N ARG A 14 -0.81 -27.27 2.60
CA ARG A 14 -0.55 -26.26 1.55
C ARG A 14 -1.25 -24.93 1.79
N ALA A 15 -2.29 -24.88 2.62
CA ALA A 15 -3.06 -23.67 2.88
C ALA A 15 -2.37 -22.72 3.87
N GLN A 16 -1.49 -23.22 4.74
CA GLN A 16 -0.86 -22.41 5.79
C GLN A 16 0.38 -21.65 5.30
N PRO A 17 0.59 -20.40 5.75
CA PRO A 17 1.83 -19.68 5.48
C PRO A 17 2.99 -20.27 6.28
N GLY A 18 4.18 -20.32 5.66
CA GLY A 18 5.41 -20.65 6.39
C GLY A 18 5.82 -19.54 7.36
N VAL A 19 6.64 -19.87 8.36
CA VAL A 19 7.07 -18.95 9.44
C VAL A 19 7.64 -17.63 8.89
N VAL A 20 8.46 -17.71 7.84
CA VAL A 20 9.05 -16.53 7.19
C VAL A 20 7.97 -15.61 6.61
N VAL A 21 6.98 -16.17 5.90
CA VAL A 21 5.87 -15.40 5.31
C VAL A 21 5.02 -14.76 6.41
N THR A 22 4.79 -15.48 7.51
CA THR A 22 4.09 -14.94 8.69
C THR A 22 4.84 -13.76 9.28
N GLY A 23 6.16 -13.88 9.47
CA GLY A 23 7.00 -12.77 9.94
C GLY A 23 6.92 -11.55 9.02
N ILE A 24 7.01 -11.75 7.71
CA ILE A 24 6.85 -10.68 6.71
C ILE A 24 5.46 -10.03 6.81
N GLY A 25 4.40 -10.83 6.98
CA GLY A 25 3.04 -10.32 7.17
C GLY A 25 2.91 -9.41 8.38
N VAL A 26 3.47 -9.82 9.52
CA VAL A 26 3.49 -9.02 10.75
C VAL A 26 4.30 -7.74 10.56
N LEU A 27 5.50 -7.81 9.99
CA LEU A 27 6.34 -6.64 9.73
C LEU A 27 5.67 -5.65 8.78
N THR A 28 5.02 -6.14 7.73
CA THR A 28 4.27 -5.31 6.77
C THR A 28 3.07 -4.64 7.44
N ALA A 29 2.40 -5.34 8.35
CA ALA A 29 1.30 -4.77 9.13
C ALA A 29 1.78 -3.70 10.11
N LEU A 30 2.90 -3.95 10.82
CA LEU A 30 3.52 -2.98 11.71
C LEU A 30 4.00 -1.74 10.96
N TRP A 31 4.55 -1.92 9.75
CA TRP A 31 4.91 -0.81 8.89
C TRP A 31 3.70 0.07 8.54
N CYS A 32 2.59 -0.56 8.15
CA CYS A 32 1.36 0.17 7.85
C CYS A 32 0.85 0.92 9.11
N ALA A 33 0.82 0.25 10.26
CA ALA A 33 0.37 0.85 11.51
C ALA A 33 1.28 2.01 11.95
N GLY A 34 2.60 1.84 11.88
CA GLY A 34 3.56 2.89 12.21
C GLY A 34 3.42 4.12 11.33
N PHE A 35 3.20 3.91 10.02
CA PHE A 35 2.93 5.01 9.10
C PHE A 35 1.62 5.74 9.47
N ALA A 36 0.55 5.00 9.76
CA ALA A 36 -0.71 5.62 10.20
C ALA A 36 -0.56 6.45 11.47
N VAL A 37 0.22 5.95 12.45
CA VAL A 37 0.51 6.69 13.70
C VAL A 37 1.29 7.97 13.40
N PHE A 38 2.24 7.93 12.47
CA PHE A 38 3.01 9.12 12.09
C PHE A 38 2.13 10.20 11.44
N ASN A 39 1.24 9.82 10.53
CA ASN A 39 0.25 10.71 9.92
C ASN A 39 -0.69 11.33 10.98
N ILE A 40 -1.24 10.50 11.88
CA ILE A 40 -2.05 10.98 13.00
C ILE A 40 -1.28 11.98 13.88
N ALA A 41 0.01 11.74 14.13
CA ALA A 41 0.83 12.67 14.89
C ALA A 41 1.01 14.01 14.17
N PHE A 42 1.19 14.01 12.85
CA PHE A 42 1.25 15.24 12.04
C PHE A 42 -0.03 16.06 12.14
N GLU A 43 -1.18 15.41 12.04
CA GLU A 43 -2.49 16.04 12.22
C GLU A 43 -2.61 16.68 13.63
N PHE A 44 -2.24 15.97 14.69
CA PHE A 44 -2.32 16.51 16.06
C PHE A 44 -1.31 17.62 16.38
N THR A 45 -0.29 17.80 15.54
CA THR A 45 0.72 18.85 15.70
C THR A 45 0.46 20.07 14.83
N ASP A 46 -0.69 20.11 14.13
CA ASP A 46 -1.06 21.17 13.20
C ASP A 46 0.06 21.44 12.18
N HIS A 47 0.76 20.35 11.77
CA HIS A 47 1.98 20.45 10.97
C HIS A 47 1.75 21.21 9.65
N PHE A 48 0.54 21.08 9.10
CA PHE A 48 0.14 21.70 7.83
C PHE A 48 -0.42 23.12 7.98
N GLU A 49 -0.65 23.62 9.21
CA GLU A 49 -1.22 24.96 9.43
C GLU A 49 -0.19 26.09 9.32
N SER A 50 1.10 25.74 9.19
CA SER A 50 2.20 26.72 9.11
C SER A 50 3.07 26.49 7.87
N GLY A 51 3.68 27.56 7.37
CA GLY A 51 4.62 27.51 6.25
C GLY A 51 3.99 27.80 4.87
N PRO A 52 4.72 27.47 3.78
CA PRO A 52 4.38 27.91 2.42
C PRO A 52 3.07 27.36 1.87
N TYR A 53 2.52 26.32 2.50
CA TYR A 53 1.34 25.60 2.05
C TYR A 53 0.18 25.65 3.05
N ALA A 54 0.19 26.58 4.00
CA ALA A 54 -0.87 26.72 5.00
C ALA A 54 -2.27 26.92 4.37
N ASP A 55 -2.35 27.58 3.22
CA ASP A 55 -3.60 27.75 2.45
C ASP A 55 -4.20 26.41 1.95
N TYR A 56 -3.41 25.33 1.94
CA TYR A 56 -3.81 23.98 1.54
C TYR A 56 -4.05 23.05 2.74
N ALA A 57 -3.93 23.55 3.98
CA ALA A 57 -3.96 22.73 5.20
C ALA A 57 -5.20 21.83 5.29
N GLY A 58 -6.39 22.38 5.02
CA GLY A 58 -7.63 21.60 5.03
C GLY A 58 -7.66 20.48 3.99
N GLY A 59 -7.06 20.72 2.82
CA GLY A 59 -6.92 19.70 1.79
C GLY A 59 -5.89 18.62 2.14
N PHE A 60 -4.77 19.00 2.76
CA PHE A 60 -3.78 18.06 3.27
C PHE A 60 -4.32 17.22 4.41
N ALA A 61 -5.10 17.78 5.34
CA ALA A 61 -5.77 17.02 6.39
C ALA A 61 -6.67 15.91 5.83
N VAL A 62 -7.49 16.21 4.80
CA VAL A 62 -8.33 15.20 4.15
C VAL A 62 -7.49 14.09 3.51
N MET A 63 -6.42 14.46 2.81
CA MET A 63 -5.52 13.49 2.19
C MET A 63 -4.76 12.66 3.22
N ASP A 64 -4.37 13.26 4.35
CA ASP A 64 -3.70 12.60 5.45
C ASP A 64 -4.60 11.52 6.08
N TRP A 65 -5.83 11.88 6.44
CA TRP A 65 -6.83 10.92 6.94
C TRP A 65 -7.17 9.82 5.94
N PHE A 66 -7.20 10.14 4.65
CA PHE A 66 -7.36 9.14 3.60
C PHE A 66 -6.20 8.13 3.60
N VAL A 67 -4.96 8.61 3.73
CA VAL A 67 -3.77 7.76 3.84
C VAL A 67 -3.80 6.91 5.12
N VAL A 68 -4.19 7.48 6.26
CA VAL A 68 -4.39 6.74 7.52
C VAL A 68 -5.36 5.57 7.31
N ALA A 69 -6.52 5.83 6.69
CA ALA A 69 -7.50 4.79 6.40
C ALA A 69 -6.93 3.68 5.49
N LEU A 70 -6.22 4.06 4.42
CA LEU A 70 -5.56 3.10 3.53
C LEU A 70 -4.51 2.24 4.27
N LYS A 71 -3.75 2.84 5.19
CA LYS A 71 -2.73 2.13 5.98
C LYS A 71 -3.37 1.15 6.96
N ILE A 72 -4.47 1.52 7.62
CA ILE A 72 -5.23 0.59 8.47
C ILE A 72 -5.74 -0.60 7.64
N VAL A 73 -6.31 -0.35 6.45
CA VAL A 73 -6.73 -1.41 5.52
C VAL A 73 -5.54 -2.28 5.11
N GLY A 74 -4.40 -1.68 4.77
CA GLY A 74 -3.16 -2.38 4.43
C GLY A 74 -2.68 -3.31 5.56
N ALA A 75 -2.71 -2.84 6.81
CA ALA A 75 -2.36 -3.64 7.98
C ALA A 75 -3.30 -4.84 8.13
N ALA A 76 -4.61 -4.62 8.04
CA ALA A 76 -5.61 -5.68 8.10
C ALA A 76 -5.40 -6.72 6.99
N VAL A 77 -5.14 -6.27 5.75
CA VAL A 77 -4.86 -7.13 4.60
C VAL A 77 -3.61 -7.98 4.83
N ALA A 78 -2.52 -7.40 5.33
CA ALA A 78 -1.28 -8.12 5.62
C ALA A 78 -1.49 -9.21 6.68
N LEU A 79 -2.23 -8.91 7.75
CA LEU A 79 -2.57 -9.88 8.79
C LEU A 79 -3.52 -10.98 8.27
N LEU A 80 -4.54 -10.61 7.49
CA LEU A 80 -5.46 -11.58 6.87
C LEU A 80 -4.75 -12.53 5.92
N ALA A 81 -3.70 -12.07 5.21
CA ALA A 81 -2.92 -12.90 4.30
C ALA A 81 -2.18 -14.04 5.03
N VAL A 82 -1.83 -13.83 6.31
CA VAL A 82 -1.10 -14.82 7.13
C VAL A 82 -1.98 -15.51 8.17
N ALA A 83 -3.26 -15.14 8.24
CA ALA A 83 -4.22 -15.77 9.13
C ALA A 83 -4.46 -17.25 8.74
N LYS A 84 -4.54 -18.14 9.74
CA LYS A 84 -4.75 -19.58 9.51
C LYS A 84 -6.11 -19.92 8.89
N ARG A 85 -7.15 -19.13 9.17
CA ARG A 85 -8.52 -19.33 8.65
C ARG A 85 -9.24 -17.98 8.47
N PRO A 86 -8.99 -17.24 7.37
CA PRO A 86 -9.76 -16.04 7.07
C PRO A 86 -11.20 -16.44 6.71
N ARG A 87 -12.11 -16.37 7.69
CA ARG A 87 -13.53 -16.76 7.51
C ARG A 87 -14.35 -15.72 6.75
N PHE A 88 -13.88 -14.48 6.69
CA PHE A 88 -14.69 -13.34 6.28
C PHE A 88 -14.40 -12.82 4.87
N VAL A 89 -13.34 -13.28 4.19
CA VAL A 89 -12.92 -12.76 2.89
C VAL A 89 -12.65 -13.89 1.91
N ALA A 90 -13.29 -13.83 0.75
CA ALA A 90 -13.04 -14.77 -0.33
C ALA A 90 -11.56 -14.66 -0.79
N PRO A 91 -10.83 -15.78 -0.98
CA PRO A 91 -9.41 -15.75 -1.33
C PRO A 91 -9.09 -14.93 -2.57
N SER A 92 -9.98 -14.93 -3.56
CA SER A 92 -9.80 -14.10 -4.76
C SER A 92 -9.82 -12.60 -4.46
N LYS A 93 -10.66 -12.14 -3.53
CA LYS A 93 -10.73 -10.71 -3.16
C LYS A 93 -9.46 -10.28 -2.45
N LEU A 94 -9.01 -11.08 -1.46
CA LEU A 94 -7.78 -10.77 -0.72
C LEU A 94 -6.56 -10.76 -1.64
N ALA A 95 -6.48 -11.68 -2.61
CA ALA A 95 -5.41 -11.68 -3.59
C ALA A 95 -5.42 -10.43 -4.49
N VAL A 96 -6.59 -9.98 -4.96
CA VAL A 96 -6.71 -8.72 -5.73
C VAL A 96 -6.17 -7.55 -4.91
N VAL A 97 -6.54 -7.46 -3.63
CA VAL A 97 -6.10 -6.36 -2.75
C VAL A 97 -4.60 -6.43 -2.46
N LEU A 98 -4.04 -7.63 -2.24
CA LEU A 98 -2.60 -7.81 -2.04
C LEU A 98 -1.78 -7.39 -3.27
N TRP A 99 -2.21 -7.83 -4.47
CA TRP A 99 -1.58 -7.42 -5.72
C TRP A 99 -1.74 -5.94 -5.99
N GLY A 100 -2.88 -5.36 -5.61
CA GLY A 100 -3.13 -3.92 -5.69
C GLY A 100 -2.21 -3.13 -4.77
N ALA A 101 -2.11 -3.49 -3.49
CA ALA A 101 -1.23 -2.85 -2.53
C ALA A 101 0.24 -2.92 -2.98
N PHE A 102 0.69 -4.08 -3.46
CA PHE A 102 2.00 -4.24 -4.07
C PHE A 102 2.20 -3.28 -5.25
N ALA A 103 1.28 -3.28 -6.22
CA ALA A 103 1.43 -2.49 -7.44
C ALA A 103 1.39 -0.98 -7.16
N THR A 104 0.53 -0.52 -6.25
CA THR A 104 0.46 0.88 -5.84
C THR A 104 1.78 1.34 -5.21
N LEU A 105 2.34 0.56 -4.28
CA LEU A 105 3.62 0.91 -3.65
C LEU A 105 4.79 0.81 -4.64
N ALA A 106 4.79 -0.20 -5.51
CA ALA A 106 5.81 -0.35 -6.54
C ALA A 106 5.78 0.80 -7.55
N LEU A 107 4.58 1.25 -7.95
CA LEU A 107 4.41 2.40 -8.83
C LEU A 107 4.89 3.68 -8.16
N TYR A 108 4.57 3.88 -6.88
CA TYR A 108 5.08 5.00 -6.09
C TYR A 108 6.62 5.01 -6.10
N VAL A 109 7.26 3.89 -5.74
CA VAL A 109 8.72 3.78 -5.73
C VAL A 109 9.31 4.01 -7.13
N ALA A 110 8.72 3.42 -8.17
CA ALA A 110 9.18 3.61 -9.55
C ALA A 110 9.07 5.07 -9.97
N GLY A 111 7.97 5.76 -9.64
CA GLY A 111 7.77 7.18 -9.88
C GLY A 111 8.85 8.03 -9.19
N SER A 112 9.09 7.79 -7.90
CA SER A 112 10.13 8.50 -7.14
C SER A 112 11.53 8.28 -7.70
N LEU A 113 11.85 7.08 -8.21
CA LEU A 113 13.14 6.82 -8.86
C LEU A 113 13.27 7.55 -10.20
N VAL A 114 12.19 7.61 -11.00
CA VAL A 114 12.16 8.38 -12.26
C VAL A 114 12.36 9.87 -11.98
N GLU A 115 11.68 10.40 -10.97
CA GLU A 115 11.83 11.79 -10.53
C GLU A 115 13.26 12.09 -10.07
N ALA A 116 13.84 11.24 -9.22
CA ALA A 116 15.22 11.40 -8.77
C ALA A 116 16.23 11.35 -9.94
N VAL A 117 16.04 10.46 -10.92
CA VAL A 117 16.87 10.44 -12.14
C VAL A 117 16.66 11.72 -12.96
N GLY A 118 15.42 12.22 -13.05
CA GLY A 118 15.09 13.49 -13.67
C GLY A 118 15.82 14.67 -13.02
N MET A 119 15.86 14.73 -11.69
CA MET A 119 16.61 15.75 -10.94
C MET A 119 18.13 15.64 -11.18
N LEU A 120 18.69 14.43 -11.13
CA LEU A 120 20.12 14.20 -11.39
C LEU A 120 20.55 14.58 -12.81
N THR A 121 19.63 14.48 -13.78
CA THR A 121 19.86 14.82 -15.18
C THR A 121 19.48 16.27 -15.52
N GLY A 122 18.96 17.02 -14.55
CA GLY A 122 18.49 18.41 -14.73
C GLY A 122 17.18 18.53 -15.53
N LEU A 123 16.44 17.44 -15.72
CA LEU A 123 15.17 17.40 -16.44
C LEU A 123 13.96 17.75 -15.57
N MET A 124 14.03 17.55 -14.25
CA MET A 124 12.88 17.67 -13.32
C MET A 124 13.26 18.29 -11.97
N GLY A 125 13.81 19.51 -11.96
CA GLY A 125 14.23 20.19 -10.72
C GLY A 125 15.74 20.12 -10.47
N SER A 126 16.16 20.37 -9.23
CA SER A 126 17.59 20.37 -8.87
C SER A 126 18.03 19.05 -8.25
N ALA A 127 19.26 18.64 -8.52
CA ALA A 127 19.89 17.51 -7.82
C ALA A 127 20.09 17.78 -6.32
N ASP A 128 20.17 19.05 -5.92
CA ASP A 128 20.33 19.47 -4.52
C ASP A 128 19.08 19.20 -3.67
N ASP A 129 17.93 18.97 -4.32
CA ASP A 129 16.68 18.62 -3.64
C ASP A 129 16.62 17.14 -3.22
N ILE A 130 17.60 16.32 -3.62
CA ILE A 130 17.73 14.92 -3.20
C ILE A 130 18.46 14.86 -1.86
N ASP A 131 17.71 14.69 -0.78
CA ASP A 131 18.25 14.57 0.56
C ASP A 131 18.21 13.14 1.13
N ALA A 132 18.88 12.94 2.25
CA ALA A 132 18.93 11.64 2.92
C ALA A 132 17.55 11.18 3.44
N ALA A 133 16.68 12.12 3.81
CA ALA A 133 15.35 11.83 4.32
C ALA A 133 14.44 11.27 3.21
N GLY A 134 14.46 11.89 2.03
CA GLY A 134 13.76 11.42 0.83
C GLY A 134 14.23 10.04 0.40
N VAL A 135 15.55 9.81 0.37
CA VAL A 135 16.11 8.47 0.07
C VAL A 135 15.65 7.43 1.08
N ALA A 136 15.70 7.75 2.38
CA ALA A 136 15.24 6.85 3.43
C ALA A 136 13.73 6.55 3.30
N TYR A 137 12.94 7.56 2.95
CA TYR A 137 11.50 7.43 2.71
C TYR A 137 11.20 6.50 1.53
N VAL A 138 11.87 6.66 0.39
CA VAL A 138 11.69 5.77 -0.78
C VAL A 138 12.13 4.33 -0.44
N CYS A 139 13.26 4.17 0.26
CA CYS A 139 13.72 2.86 0.73
C CYS A 139 12.68 2.17 1.64
N LEU A 140 12.06 2.94 2.54
CA LEU A 140 11.03 2.46 3.45
C LEU A 140 9.80 1.95 2.68
N PHE A 141 9.39 2.63 1.60
CA PHE A 141 8.30 2.17 0.73
C PHE A 141 8.69 0.98 -0.13
N LEU A 142 9.95 0.88 -0.57
CA LEU A 142 10.45 -0.28 -1.32
C LEU A 142 10.42 -1.56 -0.46
N VAL A 143 10.79 -1.45 0.82
CA VAL A 143 10.69 -2.56 1.78
C VAL A 143 9.22 -2.99 1.92
N ALA A 144 8.30 -2.04 2.07
CA ALA A 144 6.87 -2.33 2.18
C ALA A 144 6.28 -2.95 0.90
N ALA A 145 6.64 -2.42 -0.28
CA ALA A 145 6.26 -2.98 -1.57
C ALA A 145 6.73 -4.43 -1.67
N THR A 146 7.98 -4.71 -1.31
CA THR A 146 8.54 -6.06 -1.28
C THR A 146 7.75 -6.98 -0.34
N GLY A 147 7.40 -6.50 0.86
CA GLY A 147 6.57 -7.22 1.83
C GLY A 147 5.21 -7.63 1.24
N PHE A 148 4.47 -6.67 0.68
CA PHE A 148 3.19 -6.95 0.00
C PHE A 148 3.35 -7.86 -1.21
N GLY A 149 4.43 -7.73 -1.99
CA GLY A 149 4.73 -8.61 -3.13
C GLY A 149 4.94 -10.06 -2.71
N VAL A 150 5.72 -10.29 -1.64
CA VAL A 150 5.92 -11.64 -1.08
C VAL A 150 4.59 -12.21 -0.58
N LEU A 151 3.79 -11.41 0.14
CA LEU A 151 2.46 -11.83 0.60
C LEU A 151 1.53 -12.16 -0.58
N ALA A 152 1.49 -11.33 -1.62
CA ALA A 152 0.66 -11.53 -2.80
C ALA A 152 1.03 -12.82 -3.54
N VAL A 153 2.32 -13.06 -3.77
CA VAL A 153 2.82 -14.28 -4.44
C VAL A 153 2.55 -15.51 -3.60
N SER A 154 2.90 -15.48 -2.31
CA SER A 154 2.67 -16.60 -1.38
C SER A 154 1.20 -16.95 -1.28
N TYR A 155 0.34 -15.95 -1.06
CA TYR A 155 -1.11 -16.13 -0.94
C TYR A 155 -1.73 -16.68 -2.23
N SER A 156 -1.34 -16.13 -3.38
CA SER A 156 -1.85 -16.58 -4.69
C SER A 156 -1.48 -18.02 -4.98
N ARG A 157 -0.27 -18.46 -4.60
CA ARG A 157 0.18 -19.86 -4.75
C ARG A 157 -0.57 -20.80 -3.82
N ARG A 158 -0.75 -20.44 -2.54
CA ARG A 158 -1.48 -21.26 -1.56
C ARG A 158 -2.94 -21.46 -1.91
N HIS A 159 -3.58 -20.44 -2.48
CA HIS A 159 -5.00 -20.45 -2.83
C HIS A 159 -5.29 -20.65 -4.33
N GLN A 160 -4.28 -20.97 -5.15
CA GLN A 160 -4.41 -21.22 -6.60
C GLN A 160 -5.21 -20.14 -7.34
N VAL A 161 -4.92 -18.88 -7.01
CA VAL A 161 -5.65 -17.74 -7.55
C VAL A 161 -5.36 -17.59 -9.05
N ARG A 162 -6.41 -17.37 -9.85
CA ARG A 162 -6.29 -17.16 -11.29
C ARG A 162 -5.48 -15.88 -11.59
N ARG A 163 -4.61 -15.93 -12.61
CA ARG A 163 -3.78 -14.79 -13.04
C ARG A 163 -4.60 -13.52 -13.34
N SER A 164 -5.82 -13.68 -13.87
CA SER A 164 -6.72 -12.54 -14.14
C SER A 164 -7.03 -11.70 -12.89
N ARG A 165 -7.04 -12.31 -11.70
CA ARG A 165 -7.25 -11.60 -10.43
C ARG A 165 -6.00 -10.84 -9.99
N ALA A 166 -4.82 -11.38 -10.25
CA ALA A 166 -3.57 -10.64 -10.03
C ALA A 166 -3.50 -9.41 -10.94
N VAL A 167 -3.80 -9.58 -12.23
CA VAL A 167 -3.86 -8.46 -13.20
C VAL A 167 -4.89 -7.41 -12.78
N LEU A 168 -6.07 -7.84 -12.33
CA LEU A 168 -7.09 -6.91 -11.82
C LEU A 168 -6.58 -6.10 -10.62
N GLY A 169 -5.83 -6.72 -9.71
CA GLY A 169 -5.21 -6.00 -8.59
C GLY A 169 -4.14 -5.01 -9.07
N VAL A 170 -3.21 -5.48 -9.89
CA VAL A 170 -2.07 -4.71 -10.40
C VAL A 170 -2.51 -3.47 -11.18
N LEU A 171 -3.57 -3.58 -12.00
CA LEU A 171 -4.07 -2.45 -12.78
C LEU A 171 -5.12 -1.64 -12.02
N GLY A 172 -6.01 -2.34 -11.30
CA GLY A 172 -7.20 -1.72 -10.71
C GLY A 172 -6.88 -0.80 -9.54
N ALA A 173 -5.99 -1.20 -8.62
CA ALA A 173 -5.69 -0.36 -7.45
C ALA A 173 -4.92 0.92 -7.82
N PRO A 174 -3.87 0.88 -8.68
CA PRO A 174 -3.23 2.11 -9.14
C PRO A 174 -4.17 3.01 -9.95
N ALA A 175 -4.99 2.45 -10.84
CA ALA A 175 -5.95 3.23 -11.61
C ALA A 175 -7.01 3.89 -10.71
N LEU A 176 -7.55 3.16 -9.74
CA LEU A 176 -8.49 3.69 -8.75
C LEU A 176 -7.84 4.78 -7.91
N LEU A 177 -6.60 4.59 -7.46
CA LEU A 177 -5.88 5.59 -6.70
C LEU A 177 -5.62 6.84 -7.55
N GLY A 178 -5.16 6.69 -8.79
CA GLY A 178 -4.99 7.80 -9.72
C GLY A 178 -6.28 8.59 -9.93
N LEU A 179 -7.42 7.89 -10.08
CA LEU A 179 -8.73 8.53 -10.18
C LEU A 179 -9.11 9.29 -8.90
N ILE A 180 -8.87 8.70 -7.72
CA ILE A 180 -9.12 9.37 -6.43
C ILE A 180 -8.25 10.61 -6.30
N LEU A 181 -6.97 10.52 -6.66
CA LEU A 181 -6.01 11.64 -6.61
C LEU A 181 -6.35 12.78 -7.58
N LEU A 182 -7.16 12.52 -8.62
CA LEU A 182 -7.69 13.57 -9.49
C LEU A 182 -9.04 14.10 -8.96
N ALA A 183 -9.92 13.22 -8.52
CA ALA A 183 -11.27 13.56 -8.12
C ALA A 183 -11.31 14.33 -6.79
N VAL A 184 -10.55 13.90 -5.79
CA VAL A 184 -10.58 14.50 -4.44
C VAL A 184 -10.12 15.95 -4.47
N PRO A 185 -8.97 16.32 -5.05
CA PRO A 185 -8.58 17.73 -5.15
C PRO A 185 -9.60 18.58 -5.91
N THR A 186 -10.17 18.05 -6.99
CA THR A 186 -11.21 18.74 -7.78
C THR A 186 -12.46 19.01 -6.93
N LEU A 187 -12.89 18.04 -6.12
CA LEU A 187 -14.03 18.20 -5.22
C LEU A 187 -13.70 19.18 -4.09
N LEU A 188 -12.52 19.08 -3.48
CA LEU A 188 -12.09 20.01 -2.43
C LEU A 188 -12.03 21.45 -2.93
N ALA A 189 -11.53 21.66 -4.15
CA ALA A 189 -11.56 22.96 -4.81
C ALA A 189 -12.98 23.46 -5.06
N ALA A 190 -13.89 22.59 -5.53
CA ALA A 190 -15.29 22.94 -5.72
C ALA A 190 -16.01 23.34 -4.42
N PHE A 191 -15.59 22.77 -3.27
CA PHE A 191 -16.09 23.14 -1.94
C PHE A 191 -15.35 24.32 -1.28
N GLY A 192 -14.37 24.92 -1.96
CA GLY A 192 -13.57 26.03 -1.43
C GLY A 192 -12.61 25.64 -0.30
N LEU A 193 -12.32 24.34 -0.14
CA LEU A 193 -11.39 23.80 0.86
C LEU A 193 -9.94 23.75 0.36
N MET A 194 -9.73 23.97 -0.93
CA MET A 194 -8.42 24.04 -1.56
C MET A 194 -8.47 25.05 -2.72
N PRO A 195 -7.39 25.80 -3.01
CA PRO A 195 -7.27 26.52 -4.28
C PRO A 195 -7.46 25.59 -5.49
N ALA A 196 -8.11 26.09 -6.55
CA ALA A 196 -8.28 25.32 -7.77
C ALA A 196 -6.91 25.08 -8.45
N LEU A 197 -6.71 23.84 -8.92
CA LEU A 197 -5.55 23.41 -9.71
C LEU A 197 -5.46 24.16 -11.06
#